data_AF-A0A1G8P321-F1
#
_entry.id   AF-A0A1G8P321-F1
#
_cell.length_a   1.000
_cell.length_b   1.000
_cell.length_c   1.000
_cell.angle_alpha   90.00
_cell.angle_beta   90.00
_cell.angle_gamma   90.00
#
_symmetry.space_group_name_H-M   'P 1'
#
loop_
_entity.id
_entity.type
_entity.pdbx_description
1 polymer ?
#
loop_
_entity_poly.entity_id
_entity_poly.type
_entity_poly.pdbx_seq_one_letter_code
_entity_poly.pdbx_strand_id
1 'polypeptide(L)'
;MDDDRLFELVERTYDCAVDGQWSTLLEQISPTFGNSKVLLSSARQNGQGLHMLCGTHGIDDLAFQYLEQIECDPCYQKARALPDTSICMDMSLRQKLELSPVKKWYTEMEADFAISQVFHASFSRAVFTMNRPARYRQYTVQEQQAFGVLSDHMKMAMKSALSIADLVHERLSQWQSNHIDNDSALAIVRRDRSPVYMSAAMERMVESCGPFCWSRGRLQLQDGWHDCRLLKAHEQAINGAVCSRLGTSIAVGSQRLQVVPLSRAVYENASLWLIS
;
A
#
# COMPACT_ATOMS: atom_id res chain seq x y z
N MET A 1 9.41 -22.87 11.61
CA MET A 1 9.38 -22.19 10.30
C MET A 1 10.52 -22.74 9.48
N ASP A 2 10.34 -22.86 8.17
CA ASP A 2 11.39 -23.30 7.26
C ASP A 2 12.25 -22.10 6.86
N ASP A 3 13.56 -22.17 7.10
CA ASP A 3 14.50 -21.08 6.85
C ASP A 3 14.63 -20.81 5.34
N ASP A 4 14.52 -21.84 4.49
CA ASP A 4 14.55 -21.70 3.03
C ASP A 4 13.35 -20.87 2.55
N ARG A 5 12.19 -21.10 3.15
CA ARG A 5 10.98 -20.33 2.84
C ARG A 5 11.10 -18.87 3.30
N LEU A 6 11.72 -18.62 4.45
CA LEU A 6 11.97 -17.25 4.91
C LEU A 6 12.92 -16.52 3.97
N PHE A 7 13.96 -17.19 3.49
CA PHE A 7 14.91 -16.64 2.53
C PHE A 7 14.22 -16.25 1.21
N GLU A 8 13.38 -17.12 0.65
CA GLU A 8 12.59 -16.83 -0.57
C GLU A 8 11.68 -15.58 -0.38
N LEU A 9 11.02 -15.46 0.77
CA LEU A 9 10.19 -14.29 1.08
C LEU A 9 11.03 -13.01 1.18
N VAL A 10 12.24 -13.09 1.72
CA VAL A 10 13.18 -11.96 1.79
C VAL A 10 13.64 -11.55 0.40
N GLU A 11 13.98 -12.46 -0.49
CA GLU A 11 14.33 -12.10 -1.88
C GLU A 11 13.15 -11.43 -2.60
N ARG A 12 11.96 -12.03 -2.47
CA ARG A 12 10.74 -11.52 -3.11
C ARG A 12 10.34 -10.12 -2.61
N THR A 13 10.70 -9.79 -1.39
CA THR A 13 10.53 -8.45 -0.82
C THR A 13 11.23 -7.37 -1.63
N TYR A 14 12.44 -7.64 -2.11
CA TYR A 14 13.20 -6.68 -2.91
C TYR A 14 12.71 -6.60 -4.36
N ASP A 15 12.24 -7.71 -4.93
CA ASP A 15 11.53 -7.69 -6.23
C ASP A 15 10.32 -6.75 -6.16
N CYS A 16 9.53 -6.85 -5.09
CA CYS A 16 8.34 -6.02 -4.86
C CYS A 16 8.64 -4.53 -4.75
N ALA A 17 9.82 -4.14 -4.27
CA ALA A 17 10.23 -2.73 -4.28
C ALA A 17 10.29 -2.15 -5.69
N VAL A 18 10.63 -2.98 -6.68
CA VAL A 18 10.74 -2.60 -8.09
C VAL A 18 9.40 -2.76 -8.80
N ASP A 19 8.82 -3.96 -8.74
CA ASP A 19 7.66 -4.36 -9.55
C ASP A 19 6.29 -4.03 -8.94
N GLY A 20 6.26 -3.65 -7.66
CA GLY A 20 5.04 -3.24 -6.94
C GLY A 20 4.11 -4.38 -6.53
N GLN A 21 4.50 -5.65 -6.70
CA GLN A 21 3.65 -6.83 -6.45
C GLN A 21 3.48 -7.20 -4.96
N TRP A 22 3.29 -6.20 -4.11
CA TRP A 22 3.15 -6.37 -2.67
C TRP A 22 2.03 -7.33 -2.29
N SER A 23 0.86 -7.26 -2.93
CA SER A 23 -0.25 -8.17 -2.62
C SER A 23 0.12 -9.64 -2.83
N THR A 24 0.84 -9.96 -3.92
CA THR A 24 1.30 -11.33 -4.20
C THR A 24 2.27 -11.80 -3.12
N LEU A 25 3.19 -10.94 -2.70
CA LEU A 25 4.10 -11.24 -1.58
C LEU A 25 3.32 -11.49 -0.28
N LEU A 26 2.34 -10.65 0.05
CA LEU A 26 1.54 -10.85 1.27
C LEU A 26 0.75 -12.16 1.23
N GLU A 27 0.21 -12.54 0.07
CA GLU A 27 -0.46 -13.83 -0.15
C GLU A 27 0.50 -15.03 0.05
N GLN A 28 1.79 -14.86 -0.21
CA GLN A 28 2.83 -15.87 0.05
C GLN A 28 3.30 -15.91 1.51
N ILE A 29 3.33 -14.74 2.18
CA ILE A 29 3.66 -14.62 3.61
C ILE A 29 2.57 -15.29 4.45
N SER A 30 1.29 -15.04 4.14
CA SER A 30 0.14 -15.52 4.92
C SER A 30 0.21 -17.00 5.33
N PRO A 31 0.35 -17.97 4.39
CA PRO A 31 0.42 -19.38 4.75
C PRO A 31 1.69 -19.74 5.52
N THR A 32 2.81 -19.05 5.28
CA THR A 32 4.10 -19.28 5.97
C THR A 32 3.99 -18.97 7.48
N PHE A 33 3.12 -18.02 7.84
CA PHE A 33 2.83 -17.64 9.22
C PHE A 33 1.50 -18.23 9.73
N GLY A 34 1.11 -19.41 9.26
CA GLY A 34 -0.06 -20.14 9.75
C GLY A 34 -1.39 -19.52 9.31
N ASN A 35 -1.47 -19.09 8.05
CA ASN A 35 -2.63 -18.40 7.45
C ASN A 35 -3.00 -17.10 8.18
N SER A 36 -1.98 -16.35 8.60
CA SER A 36 -2.19 -15.03 9.23
C SER A 36 -2.72 -14.03 8.19
N LYS A 37 -3.60 -13.13 8.60
CA LYS A 37 -3.98 -11.95 7.81
C LYS A 37 -2.82 -10.97 7.87
N VAL A 38 -2.38 -10.50 6.71
CA VAL A 38 -1.17 -9.68 6.56
C VAL A 38 -1.58 -8.35 5.97
N LEU A 39 -1.06 -7.26 6.54
CA LEU A 39 -1.30 -5.91 6.08
C LEU A 39 0.04 -5.17 5.97
N LEU A 40 0.25 -4.54 4.82
CA LEU A 40 1.33 -3.60 4.57
C LEU A 40 0.70 -2.28 4.10
N SER A 41 0.97 -1.20 4.82
CA SER A 41 0.50 0.14 4.46
C SER A 41 1.62 1.15 4.53
N SER A 42 1.50 2.22 3.75
CA SER A 42 2.41 3.36 3.78
C SER A 42 1.61 4.64 3.60
N ALA A 43 1.81 5.61 4.48
CA ALA A 43 1.20 6.94 4.43
C ALA A 43 2.28 8.01 4.48
N ARG A 44 2.03 9.17 3.87
CA ARG A 44 2.93 10.33 4.02
C ARG A 44 2.89 10.85 5.45
N GLN A 45 4.03 11.37 5.92
CA GLN A 45 4.05 12.11 7.18
C GLN A 45 3.15 13.35 7.04
N ASN A 46 2.48 13.75 8.13
CA ASN A 46 1.50 14.84 8.23
C ASN A 46 0.08 14.56 7.71
N GLY A 47 -0.31 13.29 7.54
CA GLY A 47 -1.69 12.93 7.21
C GLY A 47 -2.13 13.39 5.83
N GLN A 48 -1.17 13.59 4.91
CA GLN A 48 -1.44 14.03 3.53
C GLN A 48 -1.90 12.90 2.60
N GLY A 49 -1.97 11.68 3.13
CA GLY A 49 -2.75 10.61 2.56
C GLY A 49 -2.02 9.26 2.47
N LEU A 50 -2.80 8.22 2.20
CA LEU A 50 -2.36 6.84 2.08
C LEU A 50 -1.74 6.60 0.71
N HIS A 51 -0.44 6.29 0.70
CA HIS A 51 0.33 6.04 -0.51
C HIS A 51 0.26 4.57 -0.97
N MET A 52 0.02 3.64 -0.04
CA MET A 52 -0.08 2.22 -0.33
C MET A 52 -0.94 1.52 0.71
N LEU A 53 -1.82 0.63 0.24
CA LEU A 53 -2.61 -0.28 1.08
C LEU A 53 -2.69 -1.67 0.45
N CYS A 54 -2.05 -2.65 1.09
CA CYS A 54 -2.02 -4.04 0.64
C CYS A 54 -2.42 -4.95 1.81
N GLY A 55 -3.42 -5.78 1.59
CA GLY A 55 -3.93 -6.70 2.60
C GLY A 55 -4.21 -8.10 2.04
N THR A 56 -4.29 -9.10 2.91
CA THR A 56 -4.80 -10.43 2.58
C THR A 56 -6.14 -10.70 3.25
N HIS A 57 -6.89 -11.69 2.75
CA HIS A 57 -8.17 -12.13 3.33
C HIS A 57 -9.22 -11.02 3.50
N GLY A 58 -9.24 -10.05 2.57
CA GLY A 58 -10.19 -8.92 2.60
C GLY A 58 -9.92 -7.90 3.71
N ILE A 59 -8.76 -7.96 4.38
CA ILE A 59 -8.41 -6.98 5.41
C ILE A 59 -8.26 -5.57 4.84
N ASP A 60 -7.96 -5.42 3.55
CA ASP A 60 -7.84 -4.14 2.87
C ASP A 60 -9.15 -3.35 2.83
N ASP A 61 -10.31 -4.02 2.78
CA ASP A 61 -11.63 -3.38 2.84
C ASP A 61 -11.90 -2.69 4.19
N LEU A 62 -11.36 -3.27 5.28
CA LEU A 62 -11.51 -2.76 6.65
C LEU A 62 -10.35 -1.85 7.06
N ALA A 63 -9.16 -2.11 6.52
CA ALA A 63 -7.91 -1.46 6.92
C ALA A 63 -7.94 0.04 6.65
N PHE A 64 -8.65 0.48 5.60
CA PHE A 64 -8.79 1.90 5.30
C PHE A 64 -9.37 2.69 6.51
N GLN A 65 -10.54 2.28 7.01
CA GLN A 65 -11.21 2.95 8.13
C GLN A 65 -10.48 2.75 9.46
N TYR A 66 -9.78 1.62 9.60
CA TYR A 66 -8.88 1.38 10.73
C TYR A 66 -7.69 2.36 10.73
N LEU A 67 -7.07 2.59 9.56
CA LEU A 67 -5.89 3.44 9.43
C LEU A 67 -6.15 4.91 9.77
N GLU A 68 -7.38 5.40 9.57
CA GLU A 68 -7.80 6.73 10.04
C GLU A 68 -7.75 6.89 11.57
N GLN A 69 -7.90 5.77 12.31
CA GLN A 69 -7.94 5.74 13.77
C GLN A 69 -6.70 5.07 14.38
N ILE A 70 -5.69 4.75 13.57
CA ILE A 70 -4.52 3.97 14.01
C ILE A 70 -3.75 4.65 15.16
N GLU A 71 -3.77 5.97 15.27
CA GLU A 71 -3.16 6.69 16.39
C GLU A 71 -3.75 6.32 17.75
N CYS A 72 -4.98 5.79 17.78
CA CYS A 72 -5.65 5.32 18.99
C CYS A 72 -5.37 3.85 19.31
N ASP A 73 -4.67 3.11 18.44
CA ASP A 73 -4.30 1.71 18.68
C ASP A 73 -3.12 1.60 19.67
N PRO A 74 -3.29 0.94 20.83
CA PRO A 74 -2.21 0.72 21.78
C PRO A 74 -1.02 -0.07 21.21
N CYS A 75 -1.26 -1.01 20.29
CA CYS A 75 -0.19 -1.79 19.64
C CYS A 75 0.64 -0.87 18.75
N TYR A 76 -0.02 -0.09 17.90
CA TYR A 76 0.59 0.94 17.08
C TYR A 76 1.37 1.97 17.91
N GLN A 77 0.79 2.51 18.99
CA GLN A 77 1.46 3.48 19.87
C GLN A 77 2.75 2.90 20.47
N LYS A 78 2.72 1.64 20.94
CA LYS A 78 3.91 0.97 21.47
C LYS A 78 4.96 0.74 20.37
N ALA A 79 4.56 0.31 19.18
CA ALA A 79 5.46 0.09 18.05
C ALA A 79 6.07 1.40 17.53
N ARG A 80 5.31 2.50 17.57
CA ARG A 80 5.81 3.84 17.25
C ARG A 80 6.86 4.34 18.26
N ALA A 81 6.70 4.00 19.54
CA ALA A 81 7.65 4.37 20.59
C ALA A 81 8.96 3.54 20.55
N LEU A 82 8.91 2.36 19.93
CA LEU A 82 10.03 1.44 19.77
C LEU A 82 10.27 1.19 18.27
N PRO A 83 10.81 2.20 17.54
CA PRO A 83 11.05 2.06 16.12
C PRO A 83 11.94 0.86 15.85
N ASP A 84 11.69 0.19 14.74
CA ASP A 84 12.47 -0.96 14.28
C ASP A 84 12.42 -2.19 15.20
N THR A 85 11.49 -2.22 16.15
CA THR A 85 11.24 -3.39 16.99
C THR A 85 9.87 -3.96 16.67
N SER A 86 9.81 -5.26 16.43
CA SER A 86 8.53 -5.95 16.30
C SER A 86 7.83 -6.03 17.66
N ILE A 87 6.56 -5.63 17.68
CA ILE A 87 5.70 -5.67 18.86
C ILE A 87 4.69 -6.78 18.68
N CYS A 88 4.75 -7.79 19.53
CA CYS A 88 3.71 -8.80 19.67
C CYS A 88 2.69 -8.34 20.73
N MET A 89 1.40 -8.51 20.43
CA MET A 89 0.32 -8.14 21.33
C MET A 89 0.33 -9.04 22.57
N ASP A 90 0.72 -8.46 23.70
CA ASP A 90 0.72 -9.10 25.01
C ASP A 90 -0.60 -8.82 25.76
N MET A 91 -0.76 -9.44 26.95
CA MET A 91 -1.96 -9.25 27.77
C MET A 91 -2.16 -7.80 28.24
N SER A 92 -1.09 -7.03 28.42
CA SER A 92 -1.19 -5.63 28.83
C SER A 92 -1.74 -4.76 27.70
N LEU A 93 -1.25 -4.96 26.47
CA LEU A 93 -1.77 -4.31 25.27
C LEU A 93 -3.23 -4.69 25.03
N ARG A 94 -3.58 -5.96 25.22
CA ARG A 94 -4.96 -6.45 25.05
C ARG A 94 -5.94 -5.71 25.98
N GLN A 95 -5.58 -5.55 27.26
CA GLN A 95 -6.41 -4.79 28.21
C GLN A 95 -6.61 -3.33 27.80
N LYS A 96 -5.58 -2.68 27.23
CA LYS A 96 -5.69 -1.32 26.72
C LYS A 96 -6.56 -1.26 25.46
N LEU A 97 -6.43 -2.25 24.58
CA LEU A 97 -7.23 -2.37 23.36
C LEU A 97 -8.72 -2.51 23.69
N GLU A 98 -9.08 -3.25 24.74
CA GLU A 98 -10.47 -3.40 25.19
C GLU A 98 -11.17 -2.06 25.51
N LEU A 99 -10.40 -1.03 25.87
CA LEU A 99 -10.89 0.31 26.19
C LEU A 99 -10.71 1.31 25.03
N SER A 100 -10.10 0.89 23.94
CA SER A 100 -9.76 1.76 22.80
C SER A 100 -10.91 1.84 21.78
N PRO A 101 -11.11 3.00 21.12
CA PRO A 101 -12.08 3.14 20.02
C PRO A 101 -11.79 2.20 18.84
N VAL A 102 -10.55 1.71 18.69
CA VAL A 102 -10.18 0.79 17.59
C VAL A 102 -10.54 -0.68 17.87
N LYS A 103 -11.07 -1.02 19.06
CA LYS A 103 -11.45 -2.39 19.42
C LYS A 103 -12.37 -3.04 18.38
N LYS A 104 -13.34 -2.29 17.85
CA LYS A 104 -14.30 -2.79 16.86
C LYS A 104 -13.58 -3.36 15.63
N TRP A 105 -12.51 -2.69 15.19
CA TRP A 105 -11.72 -3.10 14.03
C TRP A 105 -10.98 -4.41 14.28
N TYR A 106 -10.45 -4.60 15.49
CA TYR A 106 -9.84 -5.88 15.87
C TYR A 106 -10.86 -7.02 15.90
N THR A 107 -12.12 -6.74 16.26
CA THR A 107 -13.19 -7.73 16.23
C THR A 107 -13.56 -8.08 14.79
N GLU A 108 -13.77 -7.09 13.93
CA GLU A 108 -14.13 -7.29 12.51
C GLU A 108 -13.00 -7.96 11.71
N MET A 109 -11.75 -7.59 11.98
CA MET A 109 -10.58 -8.23 11.37
C MET A 109 -10.25 -9.59 12.00
N GLU A 110 -10.94 -10.01 13.07
CA GLU A 110 -10.62 -11.20 13.88
C GLU A 110 -9.15 -11.25 14.34
N ALA A 111 -8.64 -10.11 14.82
CA ALA A 111 -7.24 -9.90 15.17
C ALA A 111 -6.92 -10.25 16.64
N ASP A 112 -7.25 -11.47 17.07
CA ASP A 112 -7.03 -11.92 18.45
C ASP A 112 -5.56 -12.01 18.86
N PHE A 113 -4.69 -12.28 17.90
CA PHE A 113 -3.24 -12.25 18.07
C PHE A 113 -2.69 -11.34 16.99
N ALA A 114 -1.83 -10.39 17.35
CA ALA A 114 -1.25 -9.43 16.42
C ALA A 114 0.24 -9.28 16.67
N ILE A 115 1.00 -9.12 15.59
CA ILE A 115 2.40 -8.74 15.61
C ILE A 115 2.62 -7.64 14.57
N SER A 116 3.30 -6.57 14.94
CA SER A 116 3.40 -5.36 14.12
C SER A 116 4.76 -4.71 14.24
N GLN A 117 5.21 -4.06 13.17
CA GLN A 117 6.35 -3.15 13.19
C GLN A 117 5.99 -1.88 12.42
N VAL A 118 6.44 -0.75 12.95
CA VAL A 118 6.25 0.57 12.34
C VAL A 118 7.60 1.04 11.80
N PHE A 119 7.62 1.37 10.51
CA PHE A 119 8.80 1.87 9.83
C PHE A 119 8.72 3.39 9.73
N HIS A 120 9.78 4.06 10.19
CA HIS A 120 9.95 5.49 10.05
C HIS A 120 10.91 5.77 8.90
N ALA A 121 10.43 6.47 7.87
CA ALA A 121 11.24 7.11 6.85
C ALA A 121 11.05 8.64 6.93
N SER A 122 11.97 9.43 6.38
CA SER A 122 11.98 10.89 6.56
C SER A 122 10.66 11.59 6.17
N PHE A 123 9.90 11.03 5.23
CA PHE A 123 8.66 11.62 4.72
C PHE A 123 7.46 10.67 4.68
N SER A 124 7.63 9.43 5.16
CA SER A 124 6.55 8.46 5.20
C SER A 124 6.61 7.61 6.46
N ARG A 125 5.46 7.04 6.79
CA ARG A 125 5.30 6.01 7.80
C ARG A 125 4.70 4.79 7.13
N ALA A 126 5.35 3.65 7.32
CA ALA A 126 4.80 2.38 6.91
C ALA A 126 4.52 1.48 8.10
N VAL A 127 3.52 0.61 7.96
CA VAL A 127 3.13 -0.38 8.96
C VAL A 127 3.10 -1.73 8.28
N PHE A 128 3.82 -2.69 8.86
CA PHE A 128 3.73 -4.09 8.50
C PHE A 128 3.18 -4.87 9.70
N THR A 129 2.05 -5.54 9.51
CA THR A 129 1.38 -6.25 10.61
C THR A 129 0.81 -7.57 10.13
N MET A 130 0.79 -8.54 11.05
CA MET A 130 0.11 -9.80 10.89
C MET A 130 -0.82 -10.06 12.07
N ASN A 131 -2.02 -10.53 11.77
CA ASN A 131 -2.97 -10.95 12.79
C ASN A 131 -3.61 -12.30 12.49
N ARG A 132 -4.12 -12.97 13.52
CA ARG A 132 -4.87 -14.20 13.38
C ARG A 132 -5.93 -14.38 14.47
N PRO A 133 -7.03 -15.09 14.17
CA PRO A 133 -8.12 -15.30 15.12
C PRO A 133 -7.76 -16.29 16.23
N ALA A 134 -8.55 -16.26 17.31
CA ALA A 134 -8.39 -17.08 18.51
C ALA A 134 -8.43 -18.59 18.24
N ARG A 135 -9.02 -19.02 17.12
CA ARG A 135 -9.02 -20.43 16.70
C ARG A 135 -7.63 -20.94 16.31
N TYR A 136 -6.67 -20.07 16.06
CA TYR A 136 -5.26 -20.42 15.86
C TYR A 136 -4.47 -20.21 17.15
N ARG A 137 -3.31 -20.86 17.29
CA ARG A 137 -2.40 -20.67 18.42
C ARG A 137 -1.81 -19.25 18.43
N GLN A 138 -1.30 -18.72 19.54
CA GLN A 138 -0.51 -17.47 19.54
C GLN A 138 0.86 -17.65 18.85
N TYR A 139 1.48 -16.56 18.37
CA TYR A 139 2.77 -16.60 17.67
C TYR A 139 3.87 -17.21 18.53
N THR A 140 4.51 -18.25 18.01
CA THR A 140 5.67 -18.89 18.67
C THR A 140 6.89 -17.97 18.65
N VAL A 141 7.88 -18.21 19.51
CA VAL A 141 9.12 -17.42 19.54
C VAL A 141 9.83 -17.43 18.17
N GLN A 142 9.87 -18.59 17.50
CA GLN A 142 10.45 -18.72 16.16
C GLN A 142 9.66 -17.90 15.11
N GLU A 143 8.32 -17.90 15.17
CA GLU A 143 7.48 -17.06 14.29
C GLU A 143 7.74 -15.57 14.54
N GLN A 144 7.91 -15.15 15.79
CA GLN A 144 8.22 -13.75 16.13
C GLN A 144 9.61 -13.32 15.64
N GLN A 145 10.62 -14.19 15.78
CA GLN A 145 11.98 -13.93 15.29
C GLN A 145 12.02 -13.80 13.77
N ALA A 146 11.40 -14.74 13.06
CA ALA A 146 11.32 -14.69 11.61
C ALA A 146 10.50 -13.49 11.09
N PHE A 147 9.44 -13.10 11.81
CA PHE A 147 8.75 -11.85 11.52
C PHE A 147 9.69 -10.65 11.66
N GLY A 148 10.52 -10.60 12.70
CA GLY A 148 11.52 -9.54 12.88
C GLY A 148 12.46 -9.44 11.67
N VAL A 149 13.06 -10.57 11.27
CA VAL A 149 13.94 -10.64 10.09
C VAL A 149 13.21 -10.16 8.83
N LEU A 150 12.03 -10.70 8.55
CA LEU A 150 11.25 -10.32 7.38
C LEU A 150 10.88 -8.83 7.40
N SER A 151 10.51 -8.31 8.56
CA SER A 151 10.12 -6.91 8.75
C SER A 151 11.29 -5.94 8.50
N ASP A 152 12.50 -6.31 8.91
CA ASP A 152 13.71 -5.51 8.64
C ASP A 152 14.02 -5.43 7.14
N HIS A 153 13.84 -6.54 6.42
CA HIS A 153 13.96 -6.55 4.96
C HIS A 153 12.81 -5.77 4.30
N MET A 154 11.59 -5.89 4.82
CA MET A 154 10.42 -5.13 4.36
C MET A 154 10.67 -3.62 4.47
N LYS A 155 11.23 -3.17 5.60
CA LYS A 155 11.63 -1.79 5.81
C LYS A 155 12.61 -1.32 4.74
N MET A 156 13.64 -2.12 4.43
CA MET A 156 14.65 -1.76 3.43
C MET A 156 14.07 -1.71 2.02
N ALA A 157 13.23 -2.67 1.64
CA ALA A 157 12.54 -2.66 0.37
C ALA A 157 11.56 -1.49 0.24
N MET A 158 10.82 -1.16 1.30
CA MET A 158 9.95 0.02 1.34
C MET A 158 10.73 1.32 1.15
N LYS A 159 11.92 1.44 1.77
CA LYS A 159 12.80 2.59 1.53
C LYS A 159 13.21 2.68 0.06
N SER A 160 13.63 1.56 -0.55
CA SER A 160 13.98 1.51 -1.98
C SER A 160 12.80 1.90 -2.88
N ALA A 161 11.60 1.38 -2.59
CA ALA A 161 10.38 1.73 -3.33
C ALA A 161 10.06 3.23 -3.25
N LEU A 162 10.22 3.82 -2.07
CA LEU A 162 10.03 5.26 -1.88
C LEU A 162 11.10 6.08 -2.61
N SER A 163 12.37 5.65 -2.61
CA SER A 163 13.41 6.32 -3.40
C SER A 163 13.12 6.26 -4.91
N ILE A 164 12.57 5.15 -5.41
CA ILE A 164 12.10 5.05 -6.79
C ILE A 164 10.95 6.04 -7.04
N ALA A 165 9.99 6.14 -6.10
CA ALA A 165 8.89 7.09 -6.19
C ALA A 165 9.39 8.56 -6.23
N ASP A 166 10.40 8.90 -5.43
CA ASP A 166 11.02 10.24 -5.41
C ASP A 166 11.69 10.58 -6.75
N LEU A 167 12.45 9.64 -7.34
CA LEU A 167 13.06 9.82 -8.66
C LEU A 167 12.00 10.02 -9.76
N VAL A 168 10.90 9.26 -9.67
CA VAL A 168 9.77 9.39 -10.59
C VAL A 168 9.07 10.74 -10.40
N HIS A 169 8.90 11.19 -9.15
CA HIS A 169 8.32 12.49 -8.83
C HIS A 169 9.17 13.64 -9.39
N GLU A 170 10.49 13.60 -9.23
CA GLU A 170 11.40 14.64 -9.77
C GLU A 170 11.27 14.77 -11.29
N ARG A 171 11.27 13.63 -12.00
CA ARG A 171 11.08 13.60 -13.46
C ARG A 171 9.69 14.07 -13.87
N LEU A 172 8.66 13.72 -13.10
CA LEU A 172 7.29 14.15 -13.35
C LEU A 172 7.12 15.65 -13.13
N SER A 173 7.73 16.24 -12.10
CA SER A 173 7.65 17.68 -11.82
C SER A 173 8.17 18.52 -13.00
N GLN A 174 9.25 18.07 -13.64
CA GLN A 174 9.75 18.68 -14.89
C GLN A 174 8.75 18.56 -16.04
N TRP A 175 8.01 17.45 -16.11
CA TRP A 175 6.97 17.28 -17.11
C TRP A 175 5.74 18.15 -16.81
N GLN A 176 5.29 18.21 -15.56
CA GLN A 176 4.15 19.00 -15.09
C GLN A 176 4.33 20.48 -15.33
N SER A 177 5.50 21.04 -14.99
CA SER A 177 5.81 22.47 -15.18
C SER A 177 5.65 22.93 -16.63
N ASN A 178 5.66 21.99 -17.58
CA ASN A 178 5.53 22.25 -19.00
C ASN A 178 4.13 21.95 -19.56
N HIS A 179 3.23 21.27 -18.82
CA HIS A 179 2.01 20.68 -19.41
C HIS A 179 0.73 20.75 -18.56
N ILE A 180 0.78 20.99 -17.24
CA ILE A 180 -0.40 20.89 -16.36
C ILE A 180 -0.34 21.91 -15.21
N ASP A 181 -1.51 22.40 -14.78
CA ASP A 181 -1.70 23.15 -13.54
C ASP A 181 -1.40 22.31 -12.28
N ASN A 182 -0.74 22.94 -11.29
CA ASN A 182 -0.22 22.30 -10.09
C ASN A 182 -1.27 21.62 -9.18
N ASP A 183 -2.56 21.91 -9.34
CA ASP A 183 -3.64 21.42 -8.45
C ASP A 183 -4.28 20.11 -8.92
N SER A 184 -3.84 19.53 -10.05
CA SER A 184 -4.48 18.36 -10.63
C SER A 184 -4.26 17.08 -9.80
N ALA A 185 -5.29 16.22 -9.72
CA ALA A 185 -5.16 14.90 -9.11
C ALA A 185 -4.49 13.94 -10.10
N LEU A 186 -3.31 13.45 -9.73
CA LEU A 186 -2.44 12.68 -10.61
C LEU A 186 -1.79 11.48 -9.90
N ALA A 187 -1.58 10.41 -10.65
CA ALA A 187 -0.91 9.19 -10.22
C ALA A 187 -0.08 8.59 -11.35
N ILE A 188 1.06 8.00 -11.01
CA ILE A 188 1.81 7.13 -11.93
C ILE A 188 1.63 5.71 -11.44
N VAL A 189 1.19 4.84 -12.33
CA VAL A 189 0.91 3.44 -12.03
C VAL A 189 1.72 2.51 -12.92
N ARG A 190 2.15 1.39 -12.35
CA ARG A 190 2.76 0.29 -13.10
C ARG A 190 1.70 -0.48 -13.89
N ARG A 191 2.13 -1.37 -14.78
CA ARG A 191 1.26 -2.26 -15.56
C ARG A 191 0.17 -2.98 -14.77
N ASP A 192 0.47 -3.38 -13.54
CA ASP A 192 -0.49 -4.07 -12.69
C ASP A 192 -1.45 -3.13 -11.93
N ARG A 193 -1.36 -1.82 -12.16
CA ARG A 193 -2.07 -0.72 -11.48
C ARG A 193 -1.61 -0.43 -10.06
N SER A 194 -0.50 -1.00 -9.60
CA SER A 194 0.13 -0.54 -8.37
C SER A 194 0.68 0.88 -8.57
N PRO A 195 0.45 1.81 -7.63
CA PRO A 195 1.01 3.14 -7.74
C PRO A 195 2.52 3.13 -7.53
N VAL A 196 3.22 3.91 -8.35
CA VAL A 196 4.60 4.33 -8.13
C VAL A 196 4.61 5.69 -7.44
N TYR A 197 3.70 6.58 -7.86
CA TYR A 197 3.60 7.94 -7.35
C TYR A 197 2.13 8.39 -7.33
N MET A 198 1.78 9.22 -6.35
CA MET A 198 0.49 9.92 -6.29
C MET A 198 0.70 11.34 -5.80
N SER A 199 -0.07 12.29 -6.34
CA SER A 199 -0.18 13.63 -5.74
C SER A 199 -1.04 13.61 -4.49
N ALA A 200 -0.89 14.61 -3.62
CA ALA A 200 -1.76 14.80 -2.46
C ALA A 200 -3.24 15.00 -2.84
N ALA A 201 -3.53 15.53 -4.03
CA ALA A 201 -4.90 15.63 -4.54
C ALA A 201 -5.49 14.26 -4.90
N MET A 202 -4.68 13.38 -5.51
CA MET A 202 -5.09 12.00 -5.79
C MET A 202 -5.23 11.18 -4.50
N GLU A 203 -4.29 11.29 -3.57
CA GLU A 203 -4.35 10.60 -2.27
C GLU A 203 -5.66 10.95 -1.54
N ARG A 204 -5.98 12.25 -1.44
CA ARG A 204 -7.28 12.71 -0.89
C ARG A 204 -8.48 12.18 -1.66
N MET A 205 -8.40 12.04 -2.98
CA MET A 205 -9.51 11.52 -3.78
C MET A 205 -9.79 10.04 -3.50
N VAL A 206 -8.75 9.25 -3.27
CA VAL A 206 -8.91 7.84 -2.85
C VAL A 206 -9.51 7.77 -1.44
N GLU A 207 -9.19 8.74 -0.57
CA GLU A 207 -9.67 8.76 0.81
C GLU A 207 -11.10 9.28 0.99
N SER A 208 -11.50 10.32 0.24
CA SER A 208 -12.71 11.10 0.49
C SER A 208 -13.97 10.58 -0.21
N CYS A 209 -14.17 9.25 -0.26
CA CYS A 209 -15.25 8.61 -1.02
C CYS A 209 -15.27 9.02 -2.51
N GLY A 210 -14.11 9.34 -3.08
CA GLY A 210 -13.98 9.60 -4.51
C GLY A 210 -14.19 8.32 -5.33
N PRO A 211 -14.09 8.41 -6.66
CA PRO A 211 -14.41 7.30 -7.54
C PRO A 211 -13.36 6.18 -7.50
N PHE A 212 -12.25 6.37 -6.80
CA PHE A 212 -11.17 5.40 -6.67
C PHE A 212 -11.22 4.68 -5.33
N CYS A 213 -10.77 3.43 -5.33
CA CYS A 213 -10.55 2.65 -4.12
C CYS A 213 -9.25 1.83 -4.23
N TRP A 214 -8.79 1.36 -3.07
CA TRP A 214 -7.75 0.35 -2.98
C TRP A 214 -8.36 -1.04 -3.14
N SER A 215 -7.72 -1.88 -3.95
CA SER A 215 -8.01 -3.31 -3.99
C SER A 215 -6.70 -4.05 -4.23
N ARG A 216 -6.25 -4.87 -3.27
CA ARG A 216 -5.03 -5.70 -3.42
C ARG A 216 -3.79 -4.90 -3.84
N GLY A 217 -3.56 -3.74 -3.21
CA GLY A 217 -2.41 -2.87 -3.53
C GLY A 217 -2.51 -2.09 -4.85
N ARG A 218 -3.66 -2.17 -5.53
CA ARG A 218 -3.90 -1.52 -6.82
C ARG A 218 -4.94 -0.43 -6.66
N LEU A 219 -4.78 0.64 -7.44
CA LEU A 219 -5.82 1.65 -7.60
C LEU A 219 -6.83 1.17 -8.64
N GLN A 220 -8.12 1.24 -8.29
CA GLN A 220 -9.23 0.84 -9.15
C GLN A 220 -10.35 1.86 -9.07
N LEU A 221 -11.20 1.91 -10.09
CA LEU A 221 -12.46 2.65 -10.01
C LEU A 221 -13.51 1.78 -9.30
N GLN A 222 -14.30 2.39 -8.41
CA GLN A 222 -15.36 1.69 -7.67
C GLN A 222 -16.43 1.10 -8.61
N ASP A 223 -16.70 1.79 -9.72
CA ASP A 223 -17.58 1.28 -10.77
C ASP A 223 -16.83 0.36 -11.73
N GLY A 224 -17.22 -0.92 -11.75
CA GLY A 224 -16.54 -1.96 -12.51
C GLY A 224 -16.53 -1.75 -14.03
N TRP A 225 -17.54 -1.06 -14.59
CA TRP A 225 -17.56 -0.74 -16.02
C TRP A 225 -16.50 0.32 -16.37
N HIS A 226 -16.40 1.38 -15.56
CA HIS A 226 -15.36 2.38 -15.73
C HIS A 226 -13.97 1.81 -15.46
N ASP A 227 -13.82 0.91 -14.48
CA ASP A 227 -12.54 0.21 -14.22
C ASP A 227 -12.09 -0.63 -15.42
N CYS A 228 -13.02 -1.33 -16.06
CA CYS A 228 -12.73 -2.07 -17.31
C CYS A 228 -12.27 -1.15 -18.45
N ARG A 229 -12.82 0.07 -18.55
CA ARG A 229 -12.36 1.07 -19.53
C ARG A 229 -10.99 1.62 -19.18
N LEU A 230 -10.73 1.87 -17.90
CA LEU A 230 -9.43 2.29 -17.40
C LEU A 230 -8.36 1.23 -17.68
N LEU A 231 -8.66 -0.04 -17.45
CA LEU A 231 -7.79 -1.17 -17.78
C LEU A 231 -7.39 -1.17 -19.26
N LYS A 232 -8.37 -1.06 -20.17
CA LYS A 232 -8.09 -1.01 -21.62
C LYS A 232 -7.24 0.21 -21.99
N ALA A 233 -7.51 1.38 -21.40
CA ALA A 233 -6.71 2.57 -21.65
C ALA A 233 -5.27 2.42 -21.16
N HIS A 234 -5.07 1.77 -20.02
CA HIS A 234 -3.76 1.46 -19.47
C HIS A 234 -2.99 0.48 -20.38
N GLU A 235 -3.62 -0.61 -20.81
CA GLU A 235 -3.01 -1.56 -21.75
C GLU A 235 -2.59 -0.89 -23.06
N GLN A 236 -3.43 0.01 -23.59
CA GLN A 236 -3.11 0.77 -24.79
C GLN A 236 -1.94 1.74 -24.60
N ALA A 237 -1.85 2.38 -23.43
CA ALA A 237 -0.75 3.27 -23.08
C ALA A 237 0.58 2.48 -22.97
N ILE A 238 0.59 1.31 -22.34
CA ILE A 238 1.78 0.47 -22.20
C ILE A 238 2.23 -0.11 -23.53
N ASN A 239 1.29 -0.61 -24.34
CA ASN A 239 1.60 -1.25 -25.60
C ASN A 239 1.91 -0.24 -26.73
N GLY A 240 2.05 1.05 -26.40
CA GLY A 240 2.49 2.09 -27.34
C GLY A 240 1.46 2.45 -28.42
N ALA A 241 0.22 1.96 -28.32
CA ALA A 241 -0.83 2.26 -29.31
C ALA A 241 -1.35 3.71 -29.19
N VAL A 242 -1.19 4.33 -28.02
CA VAL A 242 -1.52 5.75 -27.78
C VAL A 242 -0.32 6.61 -28.20
N CYS A 243 -0.05 6.69 -29.52
CA CYS A 243 1.01 7.54 -30.08
C CYS A 243 0.70 9.05 -29.99
N SER A 244 -0.53 9.44 -29.65
CA SER A 244 -0.88 10.83 -29.42
C SER A 244 -0.58 11.23 -27.98
N ARG A 245 0.19 12.31 -27.80
CA ARG A 245 0.44 13.00 -26.51
C ARG A 245 -0.84 13.34 -25.70
N LEU A 246 -2.02 13.20 -26.30
CA LEU A 246 -3.32 13.54 -25.72
C LEU A 246 -3.89 12.46 -24.79
N GLY A 247 -3.30 11.27 -24.74
CA GLY A 247 -3.79 10.18 -23.89
C GLY A 247 -5.19 9.68 -24.26
N THR A 248 -5.73 8.78 -23.45
CA THR A 248 -7.12 8.31 -23.55
C THR A 248 -7.96 9.01 -22.49
N SER A 249 -9.05 9.67 -22.88
CA SER A 249 -9.97 10.33 -21.95
C SER A 249 -11.19 9.46 -21.62
N ILE A 250 -11.46 9.29 -20.34
CA ILE A 250 -12.56 8.50 -19.78
C ILE A 250 -13.39 9.42 -18.88
N ALA A 251 -14.71 9.41 -19.03
CA ALA A 251 -15.59 10.11 -18.10
C ALA A 251 -15.66 9.33 -16.78
N VAL A 252 -15.50 10.01 -15.64
CA VAL A 252 -15.59 9.42 -14.30
C VAL A 252 -16.39 10.38 -13.43
N GLY A 253 -17.67 10.06 -13.18
CA GLY A 253 -18.59 10.99 -12.53
C GLY A 253 -18.72 12.30 -13.32
N SER A 254 -18.48 13.44 -12.65
CA SER A 254 -18.47 14.77 -13.26
C SER A 254 -17.11 15.21 -13.82
N GLN A 255 -16.06 14.40 -13.67
CA GLN A 255 -14.68 14.70 -14.07
C GLN A 255 -14.24 13.85 -15.27
N ARG A 256 -13.07 14.17 -15.82
CA ARG A 256 -12.44 13.34 -16.86
C ARG A 256 -11.09 12.83 -16.38
N LEU A 257 -10.93 11.52 -16.47
CA LEU A 257 -9.66 10.85 -16.30
C LEU A 257 -8.95 10.80 -17.65
N GLN A 258 -7.74 11.32 -17.73
CA GLN A 258 -6.83 11.19 -18.85
C GLN A 258 -5.74 10.18 -18.50
N VAL A 259 -5.55 9.19 -19.36
CA VAL A 259 -4.48 8.20 -19.26
C VAL A 259 -3.44 8.51 -20.31
N VAL A 260 -2.24 8.91 -19.89
CA VAL A 260 -1.13 9.32 -20.76
C VAL A 260 0.01 8.31 -20.61
N PRO A 261 0.54 7.74 -21.71
CA PRO A 261 1.72 6.90 -21.62
C PRO A 261 2.93 7.72 -21.19
N LEU A 262 3.72 7.21 -20.24
CA LEU A 262 4.99 7.83 -19.87
C LEU A 262 6.11 7.35 -20.78
N SER A 263 7.10 8.22 -21.00
CA SER A 263 8.31 7.82 -21.71
C SER A 263 9.10 6.82 -20.86
N ARG A 264 9.80 5.88 -21.51
CA ARG A 264 10.69 4.92 -20.83
C ARG A 264 11.77 5.60 -19.99
N ALA A 265 12.14 6.84 -20.36
CA ALA A 265 13.10 7.64 -19.61
C ALA A 265 12.55 8.14 -18.26
N VAL A 266 11.21 8.22 -18.08
CA VAL A 266 10.60 8.55 -16.79
C VAL A 266 10.46 7.29 -15.95
N TYR A 267 9.69 6.32 -16.45
CA TYR A 267 9.50 5.02 -15.82
C TYR A 267 9.00 4.01 -16.86
N GLU A 268 9.74 2.92 -17.07
CA GLU A 268 9.42 1.94 -18.10
C GLU A 268 8.13 1.17 -17.75
N ASN A 269 7.28 0.92 -18.74
CA ASN A 269 6.03 0.16 -18.61
C ASN A 269 5.01 0.74 -17.61
N ALA A 270 5.03 2.06 -17.36
CA ALA A 270 4.03 2.77 -16.57
C ALA A 270 3.14 3.70 -17.40
N SER A 271 1.98 4.00 -16.83
CA SER A 271 1.06 5.03 -17.32
C SER A 271 0.86 6.13 -16.28
N LEU A 272 0.74 7.37 -16.75
CA LEU A 272 0.32 8.51 -15.95
C LEU A 272 -1.20 8.63 -16.04
N TRP A 273 -1.84 8.75 -14.88
CA TRP A 273 -3.23 9.14 -14.72
C TRP A 273 -3.26 10.61 -14.32
N LEU A 274 -4.12 11.36 -15.00
CA LEU A 274 -4.42 12.75 -14.71
C LEU A 274 -5.93 12.91 -14.61
N ILE A 275 -6.41 13.52 -13.55
CA ILE A 275 -7.81 13.84 -13.33
C ILE A 275 -7.92 15.37 -13.27
N SER A 276 -8.68 15.93 -14.20
CA SER A 276 -9.00 17.36 -14.30
C SER A 276 -10.43 17.60 -14.78
#